data_AF-A0A137PEC8-F1
#
_entry.id   AF-A0A137PEC8-F1
#
_cell.length_a   1.000
_cell.length_b   1.000
_cell.length_c   1.000
_cell.angle_alpha   90.00
_cell.angle_beta   90.00
_cell.angle_gamma   90.00
#
_symmetry.space_group_name_H-M   'P 1'
#
loop_
_entity.id
_entity.type
_entity.pdbx_description
1 polymer ?
#
loop_
_entity_poly.entity_id
_entity_poly.type
_entity_poly.pdbx_seq_one_letter_code
_entity_poly.pdbx_strand_id
1 'polypeptide(L)'
;AEYLKVLQTITENYAYLPLEQIFNWDEVANQFDIDEEGDWYQVCFRSVRKADANAKLLYDADLAAHNEAKECGGLLKYWYGDLNEHRECFATCIWSSREFSRIAIRKPLHRKAVALTAQMYETYTLECYNI
;
A
#
# COMPACT_ATOMS: atom_id res chain seq x y z
N ALA A 1 14.50 -4.11 5.08
CA ALA A 1 13.90 -5.16 5.91
C ALA A 1 12.41 -4.89 5.97
N GLU A 2 11.54 -5.85 5.65
CA GLU A 2 10.13 -5.71 6.03
C GLU A 2 10.07 -5.90 7.55
N TYR A 3 9.77 -4.83 8.27
CA TYR A 3 9.68 -4.87 9.74
C TYR A 3 8.37 -5.54 10.18
N LEU A 4 7.33 -5.51 9.34
CA LEU A 4 6.04 -6.13 9.59
C LEU A 4 5.91 -7.48 8.88
N LYS A 5 6.75 -8.44 9.25
CA LYS A 5 6.81 -9.75 8.58
C LYS A 5 5.55 -10.60 8.76
N VAL A 6 4.88 -10.47 9.90
CA VAL A 6 3.67 -11.25 10.21
C VAL A 6 2.38 -10.58 9.76
N LEU A 7 2.45 -9.34 9.25
CA LEU A 7 1.27 -8.65 8.76
C LEU A 7 0.70 -9.41 7.55
N GLN A 8 -0.52 -9.90 7.71
CA GLN A 8 -1.27 -10.64 6.72
C GLN A 8 -2.74 -10.23 6.77
N THR A 9 -3.44 -10.42 5.66
CA THR A 9 -4.89 -10.21 5.62
C THR A 9 -5.61 -11.33 6.36
N ILE A 10 -6.62 -10.99 7.14
CA ILE A 10 -7.49 -11.95 7.85
C ILE A 10 -8.82 -12.20 7.11
N THR A 11 -8.96 -11.64 5.91
CA THR A 11 -10.19 -11.65 5.11
C THR A 11 -9.85 -11.54 3.63
N GLU A 12 -10.67 -12.14 2.77
CA GLU A 12 -10.58 -11.97 1.31
C GLU A 12 -11.33 -10.72 0.82
N ASN A 13 -12.22 -10.16 1.66
CA ASN A 13 -13.04 -8.99 1.33
C ASN A 13 -12.36 -7.65 1.62
N TYR A 14 -11.02 -7.63 1.61
CA TYR A 14 -10.22 -6.46 1.98
C TYR A 14 -10.50 -5.22 1.11
N ALA A 15 -11.02 -5.38 -0.10
CA ALA A 15 -11.38 -4.28 -0.99
C ALA A 15 -12.51 -3.39 -0.41
N TYR A 16 -13.36 -3.95 0.46
CA TYR A 16 -14.58 -3.30 0.96
C TYR A 16 -14.62 -3.06 2.46
N LEU A 17 -13.74 -3.74 3.22
CA LEU A 17 -13.75 -3.65 4.67
C LEU A 17 -12.94 -2.46 5.18
N PRO A 18 -13.32 -1.88 6.34
CA PRO A 18 -12.50 -0.92 7.07
C PRO A 18 -11.11 -1.49 7.37
N LEU A 19 -10.07 -0.64 7.41
CA LEU A 19 -8.67 -1.09 7.54
C LEU A 19 -8.40 -1.92 8.79
N GLU A 20 -9.06 -1.59 9.89
CA GLU A 20 -8.95 -2.29 11.17
C GLU A 20 -9.46 -3.74 11.09
N GLN A 21 -10.24 -4.09 10.06
CA GLN A 21 -10.76 -5.45 9.84
C GLN A 21 -9.99 -6.21 8.75
N ILE A 22 -9.01 -5.58 8.09
CA ILE A 22 -8.29 -6.21 6.98
C ILE A 22 -7.13 -7.06 7.48
N PHE A 23 -6.37 -6.56 8.45
CA PHE A 23 -5.10 -7.15 8.88
C PHE A 23 -5.14 -7.69 10.30
N ASN A 24 -4.25 -8.63 10.60
CA ASN A 24 -4.02 -9.20 11.94
C ASN A 24 -3.27 -8.22 12.88
N TRP A 25 -3.77 -6.99 13.04
CA TRP A 25 -3.09 -5.96 13.83
C TRP A 25 -2.84 -6.37 15.29
N ASP A 26 -3.75 -7.13 15.90
CA ASP A 26 -3.56 -7.67 17.25
C ASP A 26 -2.33 -8.59 17.34
N GLU A 27 -2.10 -9.44 16.33
CA GLU A 27 -0.92 -10.32 16.29
C GLU A 27 0.37 -9.54 16.04
N VAL A 28 0.30 -8.47 15.23
CA VAL A 28 1.43 -7.57 14.99
C VAL A 28 1.77 -6.83 16.29
N ALA A 29 0.79 -6.29 17.00
CA ALA A 29 0.98 -5.56 18.25
C ALA A 29 1.62 -6.43 19.33
N ASN A 30 1.26 -7.72 19.41
CA ASN A 30 1.84 -8.68 20.35
C ASN A 30 3.36 -8.96 20.11
N GLN A 31 3.96 -8.45 19.03
CA GLN A 31 5.40 -8.57 18.78
C GLN A 31 6.23 -7.45 19.41
N PHE A 32 5.59 -6.36 19.82
CA PHE A 32 6.24 -5.18 20.36
C PHE A 32 6.00 -5.13 21.88
N ASP A 33 7.02 -4.70 22.63
CA ASP A 33 6.83 -4.42 24.05
C ASP A 33 5.88 -3.22 24.21
N ILE A 34 5.13 -3.16 25.32
CA ILE A 34 4.08 -2.14 25.55
C ILE A 34 4.60 -0.68 25.44
N ASP A 35 5.90 -0.46 25.62
CA ASP A 35 6.54 0.86 25.53
C ASP A 35 7.12 1.17 24.12
N GLU A 36 7.03 0.25 23.15
CA GLU A 36 7.41 0.48 21.76
C GLU A 36 6.23 1.05 20.96
N GLU A 37 5.83 2.29 21.27
CA GLU A 37 4.96 3.07 20.39
C GLU A 37 5.74 3.50 19.13
N GLY A 38 5.21 3.19 17.95
CA GLY A 38 5.74 3.67 16.68
C GLY A 38 4.72 4.54 15.98
N ASP A 39 5.05 5.81 15.70
CA ASP A 39 4.23 6.69 14.85
C ASP A 39 4.32 6.22 13.38
N TRP A 40 3.60 5.15 13.04
CA TRP A 40 3.62 4.64 11.68
C TRP A 40 2.64 5.41 10.81
N TYR A 41 2.95 5.46 9.52
CA TYR A 41 2.12 6.14 8.54
C TYR A 41 1.68 5.15 7.48
N GLN A 42 0.38 4.89 7.41
CA GLN A 42 -0.19 3.98 6.43
C GLN A 42 -0.85 4.75 5.29
N VAL A 43 -0.54 4.35 4.06
CA VAL A 43 -1.23 4.79 2.85
C VAL A 43 -1.96 3.60 2.25
N CYS A 44 -3.23 3.81 1.94
CA CYS A 44 -4.13 2.80 1.39
C CYS A 44 -4.67 3.27 0.05
N PHE A 45 -4.59 2.40 -0.94
CA PHE A 45 -5.05 2.63 -2.30
C PHE A 45 -6.12 1.59 -2.63
N ARG A 46 -7.37 2.05 -2.70
CA ARG A 46 -8.50 1.25 -3.16
C ARG A 46 -8.84 1.68 -4.57
N SER A 47 -9.07 0.74 -5.47
CA SER A 47 -9.22 1.09 -6.88
C SER A 47 -10.11 0.13 -7.63
N VAL A 48 -10.80 0.66 -8.64
CA VAL A 48 -11.49 -0.10 -9.68
C VAL A 48 -10.74 0.11 -10.98
N ARG A 49 -10.12 -0.95 -11.52
CA ARG A 49 -9.38 -0.87 -12.78
C ARG A 49 -10.34 -0.74 -13.97
N LYS A 50 -9.94 0.00 -15.00
CA LYS A 50 -10.66 -0.01 -16.28
C LYS A 50 -10.61 -1.39 -16.91
N ALA A 51 -11.66 -1.73 -17.67
CA ALA A 51 -11.74 -3.00 -18.38
C ALA A 51 -10.60 -3.21 -19.40
N ASP A 52 -10.06 -2.13 -19.97
CA ASP A 52 -8.96 -2.12 -20.93
C ASP A 52 -7.61 -1.75 -20.31
N ALA A 53 -7.51 -1.71 -18.97
CA ALA A 53 -6.28 -1.36 -18.27
C ALA A 53 -5.14 -2.31 -18.64
N ASN A 54 -3.97 -1.75 -18.94
CA ASN A 54 -2.79 -2.55 -19.27
C ASN A 54 -2.15 -3.09 -17.98
N ALA A 55 -2.48 -4.34 -17.64
CA ALA A 55 -2.00 -5.01 -16.43
C ALA A 55 -0.47 -5.08 -16.34
N LYS A 56 0.21 -5.36 -17.47
CA LYS A 56 1.68 -5.44 -17.49
C LYS A 56 2.31 -4.08 -17.19
N LEU A 57 1.80 -3.02 -17.82
CA LEU A 57 2.29 -1.65 -17.60
C LEU A 57 2.09 -1.21 -16.15
N LEU A 58 0.93 -1.52 -15.55
CA LEU A 58 0.68 -1.25 -14.14
C LEU A 58 1.67 -1.99 -13.24
N TYR A 59 1.85 -3.29 -13.47
CA TYR A 59 2.79 -4.11 -12.69
C TYR A 59 4.23 -3.59 -12.78
N ASP A 60 4.70 -3.30 -14.00
CA ASP A 60 6.07 -2.81 -14.21
C ASP A 60 6.29 -1.44 -13.54
N ALA A 61 5.30 -0.54 -13.63
CA ALA A 61 5.37 0.79 -13.02
C ALA A 61 5.31 0.72 -11.49
N ASP A 62 4.45 -0.13 -10.95
CA ASP A 62 4.33 -0.38 -9.51
C ASP A 62 5.61 -0.97 -8.92
N LEU A 63 6.16 -2.00 -9.57
CA LEU A 63 7.43 -2.62 -9.16
C LEU A 63 8.59 -1.61 -9.18
N ALA A 64 8.66 -0.77 -10.21
CA ALA A 64 9.68 0.28 -10.29
C ALA A 64 9.52 1.32 -9.16
N ALA A 65 8.29 1.76 -8.88
CA ALA A 65 7.99 2.69 -7.79
C ALA A 65 8.27 2.08 -6.41
N HIS A 66 7.98 0.79 -6.21
CA HIS A 66 8.27 0.05 -4.98
C HIS A 66 9.78 -0.07 -4.74
N ASN A 67 10.56 -0.42 -5.76
CA ASN A 67 12.01 -0.53 -5.65
C ASN A 67 12.65 0.83 -5.33
N GLU A 68 12.19 1.90 -5.98
CA GLU A 68 12.64 3.27 -5.69
C GLU A 68 12.25 3.73 -4.28
N ALA A 69 11.06 3.36 -3.80
CA ALA A 69 10.60 3.61 -2.44
C ALA A 69 11.48 2.92 -1.40
N LYS A 70 11.94 1.69 -1.65
CA LYS A 70 12.87 0.97 -0.76
C LYS A 70 14.20 1.71 -0.59
N GLU A 71 14.71 2.30 -1.66
CA GLU A 71 15.97 3.07 -1.63
C GLU A 71 15.84 4.37 -0.81
N CYS A 72 14.62 4.88 -0.62
CA CYS A 72 14.37 6.07 0.21
C CYS A 72 14.42 5.80 1.72
N GLY A 73 14.36 4.52 2.12
CA GLY A 73 14.24 4.13 3.53
C GLY A 73 12.84 4.36 4.11
N GLY A 74 12.63 3.86 5.33
CA GLY A 74 11.40 4.03 6.08
C GLY A 74 10.19 3.21 5.62
N LEU A 75 10.27 2.47 4.49
CA LEU A 75 9.21 1.54 4.10
C LEU A 75 9.24 0.29 4.97
N LEU A 76 8.24 0.11 5.83
CA LEU A 76 8.11 -1.02 6.75
C LEU A 76 7.41 -2.21 6.09
N LYS A 77 6.40 -1.95 5.26
CA LYS A 77 5.63 -2.96 4.53
C LYS A 77 5.10 -2.41 3.22
N TYR A 78 5.09 -3.26 2.22
CA TYR A 78 4.32 -3.07 0.99
C TYR A 78 3.47 -4.31 0.75
N TRP A 79 2.19 -4.13 0.45
CA TRP A 79 1.26 -5.22 0.23
C TRP A 79 0.23 -4.81 -0.83
N TYR A 80 -0.16 -5.74 -1.69
CA TYR A 80 -1.27 -5.58 -2.61
C TYR A 80 -2.02 -6.90 -2.76
N GLY A 81 -3.33 -6.80 -2.92
CA GLY A 81 -4.22 -7.91 -3.15
C GLY A 81 -4.38 -8.21 -4.64
N ASP A 82 -5.05 -9.32 -4.91
CA ASP A 82 -5.42 -9.72 -6.27
C ASP A 82 -6.51 -8.80 -6.83
N LEU A 83 -6.61 -8.79 -8.16
CA LEU A 83 -7.70 -8.13 -8.86
C LEU A 83 -8.93 -9.06 -8.85
N ASN A 84 -10.00 -8.67 -8.17
CA ASN A 84 -11.22 -9.49 -8.11
C ASN A 84 -12.06 -9.42 -9.40
N GLU A 85 -13.16 -10.18 -9.47
CA GLU A 85 -14.07 -10.22 -10.62
C GLU A 85 -14.72 -8.86 -10.95
N HIS A 86 -14.77 -7.95 -9.99
CA HIS A 86 -15.28 -6.59 -10.14
C HIS A 86 -14.21 -5.60 -10.62
N ARG A 87 -12.98 -6.07 -10.91
CA ARG A 87 -11.78 -5.24 -11.17
C ARG A 87 -11.32 -4.44 -9.95
N GLU A 88 -11.73 -4.95 -8.79
CA GLU A 88 -11.49 -4.51 -7.43
C GLU A 88 -10.03 -4.69 -7.03
N CYS A 89 -9.30 -3.70 -6.52
CA CYS A 89 -7.96 -3.94 -5.96
C CYS A 89 -7.67 -3.05 -4.76
N PHE A 90 -7.02 -3.64 -3.75
CA PHE A 90 -6.51 -2.95 -2.57
C PHE A 90 -4.99 -3.09 -2.50
N ALA A 91 -4.29 -1.98 -2.26
CA ALA A 91 -2.88 -1.96 -1.97
C ALA A 91 -2.60 -1.04 -0.79
N THR A 92 -1.57 -1.35 -0.01
CA THR A 92 -1.14 -0.53 1.10
C THR A 92 0.38 -0.50 1.25
N CYS A 93 0.88 0.63 1.73
CA CYS A 93 2.24 0.75 2.22
C CYS A 93 2.24 1.36 3.62
N ILE A 94 3.09 0.83 4.48
CA ILE A 94 3.26 1.29 5.85
C ILE A 94 4.69 1.81 5.98
N TRP A 95 4.80 3.01 6.52
CA TRP A 95 6.03 3.77 6.65
C TRP A 95 6.35 4.04 8.11
N SER A 96 7.64 4.10 8.44
CA SER A 96 8.11 4.45 9.78
C SER A 96 7.86 5.91 10.13
N SER A 97 7.54 6.76 9.14
CA SER A 97 7.04 8.11 9.34
C SER A 97 6.39 8.64 8.06
N ARG A 98 5.55 9.67 8.21
CA ARG A 98 4.97 10.42 7.09
C ARG A 98 6.04 11.09 6.21
N GLU A 99 7.19 11.43 6.77
CA GLU A 99 8.23 12.15 6.03
C GLU A 99 8.89 11.25 4.98
N PHE A 100 9.12 9.97 5.30
CA PHE A 100 9.63 8.99 4.33
C PHE A 100 8.67 8.76 3.17
N SER A 101 7.36 8.67 3.43
CA SER A 101 6.36 8.52 2.36
C SER A 101 6.34 9.74 1.42
N ARG A 102 6.51 10.96 1.97
CA ARG A 102 6.61 12.21 1.19
C ARG A 102 7.89 12.29 0.36
N ILE A 103 8.99 11.70 0.81
CA ILE A 103 10.22 11.62 0.02
C ILE A 103 10.01 10.67 -1.16
N ALA A 104 9.46 9.48 -0.91
CA ALA A 104 9.25 8.47 -1.94
C ALA A 104 8.29 8.92 -3.06
N ILE A 105 7.15 9.54 -2.72
CA ILE A 105 6.16 9.99 -3.72
C ILE A 105 6.72 11.04 -4.69
N ARG A 106 7.77 11.77 -4.30
CA ARG A 106 8.42 12.79 -5.14
C ARG A 106 9.42 12.20 -6.14
N LYS A 107 9.77 10.93 -6.00
CA LYS A 107 10.79 10.30 -6.82
C LYS A 107 10.27 10.00 -8.25
N PRO A 108 11.17 10.00 -9.26
CA PRO A 108 10.76 9.93 -10.66
C PRO A 108 9.91 8.71 -11.04
N LEU A 109 10.25 7.51 -10.56
CA LEU A 109 9.50 6.30 -10.92
C LEU A 109 8.14 6.28 -10.22
N HIS A 110 8.08 6.74 -8.96
CA HIS A 110 6.81 6.89 -8.24
C HIS A 110 5.87 7.88 -8.94
N ARG A 111 6.39 9.04 -9.40
CA ARG A 111 5.61 10.01 -10.18
C ARG A 111 5.10 9.44 -11.50
N LYS A 112 5.87 8.57 -12.17
CA LYS A 112 5.42 7.87 -13.38
C LYS A 112 4.27 6.91 -13.08
N ALA A 113 4.35 6.13 -12.00
CA ALA A 113 3.25 5.25 -11.59
C ALA A 113 1.98 6.04 -11.27
N VAL A 114 2.10 7.13 -10.50
CA VAL A 114 0.97 8.04 -10.21
C VAL A 114 0.35 8.61 -11.49
N ALA A 115 1.15 8.98 -12.48
CA ALA A 115 0.63 9.51 -13.75
C ALA A 115 -0.20 8.51 -14.57
N LEU A 116 -0.03 7.19 -14.33
CA LEU A 116 -0.85 6.16 -14.97
C LEU A 116 -2.24 6.06 -14.34
N THR A 117 -2.44 6.55 -13.12
CA THR A 117 -3.70 6.34 -12.38
C THR A 117 -4.94 6.82 -13.15
N ALA A 118 -4.91 8.04 -13.67
CA ALA A 118 -6.01 8.61 -14.45
C ALA A 118 -6.33 7.82 -15.74
N GLN A 119 -5.34 7.11 -16.28
CA GLN A 119 -5.51 6.32 -17.51
C GLN A 119 -5.99 4.91 -17.22
N MET A 120 -5.64 4.33 -16.07
CA MET A 120 -5.78 2.90 -15.80
C MET A 120 -6.92 2.54 -14.84
N TYR A 121 -7.45 3.50 -14.07
CA TYR A 121 -8.52 3.24 -13.11
C TYR A 121 -9.81 3.99 -13.49
N GLU A 122 -10.95 3.33 -13.30
CA GLU A 122 -12.28 3.97 -13.35
C GLU A 122 -12.45 4.87 -12.13
N THR A 123 -12.12 4.34 -10.95
CA THR A 123 -12.12 5.08 -9.69
C THR A 123 -10.94 4.63 -8.83
N TYR A 124 -10.47 5.52 -7.97
CA TYR A 124 -9.56 5.17 -6.89
C TYR A 124 -9.75 6.12 -5.70
N THR A 125 -9.42 5.62 -4.51
CA THR A 125 -9.39 6.37 -3.26
C THR A 125 -8.02 6.18 -2.61
N LEU A 126 -7.43 7.30 -2.16
CA LEU A 126 -6.23 7.31 -1.33
C LEU A 126 -6.61 7.69 0.10
N GLU A 127 -6.37 6.77 1.02
CA GLU A 127 -6.63 6.97 2.44
C GLU A 127 -5.27 6.99 3.18
N CYS A 128 -5.13 7.85 4.18
CA CYS A 128 -3.87 8.07 4.87
C CYS A 128 -4.10 8.17 6.38
N TYR A 129 -3.37 7.38 7.15
CA TYR A 129 -3.56 7.24 8.59
C TYR A 129 -2.22 7.32 9.32
N ASN A 130 -2.22 7.93 10.50
CA ASN A 130 -1.21 7.67 11.51
C ASN A 130 -1.76 6.52 12.36
N ILE A 131 -1.00 5.44 12.46
CA ILE A 131 -1.38 4.21 13.16
C ILE A 131 -0.34 3.86 14.22
#